data_AF-A0A6P8Q8L1-F1
#
_entry.id   AF-A0A6P8Q8L1-F1
#
_cell.length_a   1.000
_cell.length_b   1.000
_cell.length_c   1.000
_cell.angle_alpha   90.00
_cell.angle_beta   90.00
_cell.angle_gamma   90.00
#
_symmetry.space_group_name_H-M   'P 1'
#
loop_
_entity.id
_entity.type
_entity.pdbx_description
1 polymer ?
#
loop_
_entity_poly.entity_id
_entity_poly.type
_entity_poly.pdbx_seq_one_letter_code
_entity_poly.pdbx_strand_id
1 'polypeptide(L)'
;MRWTGARVQDPSLEIPQLIYPSASVHCASFKTDAMSDNKATIPDPAGPQIETAVKPLPFKEPTFVHSGIGGVAAGKKNRTWKNLKQILAAERVLPWQLNDPSYFNIDAPPSFKPAKKYSDISGLPANYTDPQSKLRFSTTEEFNYIRMLPTDVVTGYLALRKATSIVP
;
A
#
# COMPACT_ATOMS: atom_id res chain seq x y z
N MET A 1 6.63 -58.74 35.49
CA MET A 1 8.05 -58.34 35.48
C MET A 1 8.11 -56.82 35.35
N ARG A 2 8.62 -56.14 36.38
CA ARG A 2 8.87 -54.69 36.40
C ARG A 2 10.12 -54.42 35.57
N TRP A 3 10.11 -53.38 34.74
CA TRP A 3 11.33 -52.80 34.18
C TRP A 3 11.51 -51.39 34.74
N THR A 4 12.56 -51.27 35.52
CA THR A 4 13.13 -50.04 36.10
C THR A 4 13.84 -49.23 35.03
N GLY A 5 13.91 -47.91 35.24
CA GLY A 5 14.24 -46.92 34.22
C GLY A 5 15.70 -46.82 33.80
N ALA A 6 15.93 -45.85 32.91
CA ALA A 6 17.21 -45.20 32.69
C ALA A 6 16.96 -43.79 32.15
N ARG A 7 17.24 -42.78 32.98
CA ARG A 7 17.52 -41.40 32.57
C ARG A 7 18.89 -41.45 31.88
N VAL A 8 18.93 -41.17 30.58
CA VAL A 8 20.18 -40.85 29.88
C VAL A 8 20.11 -39.40 29.44
N GLN A 9 21.02 -38.64 30.06
CA GLN A 9 21.36 -37.28 29.73
C GLN A 9 22.43 -37.37 28.64
N ASP A 10 22.21 -36.79 27.46
CA ASP A 10 23.31 -36.48 26.54
C ASP A 10 23.11 -35.08 25.94
N PRO A 11 24.12 -34.20 26.03
CA PRO A 11 24.07 -32.81 25.56
C PRO A 11 24.78 -32.70 24.22
N SER A 12 24.06 -32.63 23.11
CA SER A 12 24.61 -32.18 21.83
C SER A 12 23.50 -32.02 20.81
N LEU A 13 22.94 -30.81 20.68
CA LEU A 13 22.45 -30.31 19.41
C LEU A 13 22.72 -28.80 19.35
N GLU A 14 23.85 -28.50 18.75
CA GLU A 14 24.31 -27.19 18.32
C GLU A 14 23.30 -26.62 17.30
N ILE A 15 22.67 -25.48 17.61
CA ILE A 15 21.81 -24.75 16.66
C ILE A 15 22.63 -23.54 16.18
N PRO A 16 22.90 -23.41 14.87
CA PRO A 16 23.65 -22.28 14.35
C PRO A 16 22.86 -20.98 14.52
N GLN A 17 23.53 -19.99 15.12
CA GLN A 17 23.07 -18.62 15.30
C GLN A 17 22.82 -17.99 13.92
N LEU A 18 21.55 -17.74 13.58
CA LEU A 18 21.23 -16.82 12.49
C LEU A 18 21.36 -15.38 12.99
N ILE A 19 22.39 -14.75 12.45
CA ILE A 19 22.74 -13.33 12.57
C ILE A 19 21.59 -12.50 11.99
N TYR A 20 20.88 -11.76 12.84
CA TYR A 20 20.00 -10.68 12.42
C TYR A 20 20.81 -9.37 12.34
N PRO A 21 20.89 -8.71 11.17
CA PRO A 21 21.50 -7.39 11.12
C PRO A 21 20.57 -6.34 11.76
N SER A 22 21.08 -5.70 12.80
CA SER A 22 20.54 -4.48 13.39
C SER A 22 20.66 -3.34 12.38
N ALA A 23 19.54 -2.89 11.82
CA ALA A 23 19.49 -1.66 11.03
C ALA A 23 19.24 -0.48 11.97
N SER A 24 20.33 0.16 12.37
CA SER A 24 20.36 1.44 13.05
C SER A 24 19.77 2.53 12.15
N VAL A 25 18.70 3.17 12.62
CA VAL A 25 18.12 4.36 12.00
C VAL A 25 19.03 5.54 12.32
N HIS A 26 19.73 6.06 11.31
CA HIS A 26 20.33 7.39 11.37
C HIS A 26 19.70 8.27 10.28
N CYS A 27 18.94 9.26 10.74
CA CYS A 27 18.58 10.43 9.94
C CYS A 27 19.78 11.37 9.86
N ALA A 28 20.18 11.78 8.66
CA ALA A 28 21.00 12.97 8.44
C ALA A 28 20.68 13.62 7.09
N SER A 29 20.64 14.96 7.11
CA SER A 29 20.12 15.90 6.13
C SER A 29 21.01 16.18 4.90
N PHE A 30 20.36 16.72 3.86
CA PHE A 30 20.79 17.72 2.86
C PHE A 30 22.28 17.85 2.46
N LYS A 31 22.53 17.81 1.13
CA LYS A 31 23.20 18.89 0.37
C LYS A 31 23.10 18.69 -1.15
N THR A 32 22.97 19.82 -1.84
CA THR A 32 23.03 20.05 -3.29
C THR A 32 24.45 19.88 -3.84
N ASP A 33 24.61 19.55 -5.13
CA ASP A 33 25.51 20.29 -6.04
C ASP A 33 25.35 19.86 -7.51
N ALA A 34 25.75 20.79 -8.37
CA ALA A 34 25.49 20.85 -9.81
C ALA A 34 26.69 20.42 -10.68
N MET A 35 26.41 20.32 -11.99
CA MET A 35 27.30 20.34 -13.17
C MET A 35 28.10 19.07 -13.51
N SER A 36 27.92 18.55 -14.73
CA SER A 36 28.93 18.64 -15.80
C SER A 36 28.59 17.68 -16.95
N ASP A 37 28.55 18.24 -18.17
CA ASP A 37 28.48 17.54 -19.44
C ASP A 37 29.64 16.56 -19.64
N ASN A 38 29.38 15.47 -20.37
CA ASN A 38 30.35 14.92 -21.32
C ASN A 38 29.65 14.06 -22.38
N LYS A 39 29.43 14.69 -23.54
CA LYS A 39 29.04 14.07 -24.81
C LYS A 39 30.31 13.59 -25.52
N ALA A 40 30.57 12.29 -25.48
CA ALA A 40 31.55 11.66 -26.38
C ALA A 40 30.88 11.38 -27.75
N THR A 41 31.59 11.66 -28.83
CA THR A 41 31.16 11.48 -30.23
C THR A 41 32.20 10.61 -30.96
N ILE A 42 31.72 9.80 -31.94
CA ILE A 42 32.37 9.23 -33.15
C ILE A 42 33.02 7.82 -33.02
N PRO A 43 32.99 6.89 -34.03
CA PRO A 43 32.36 6.87 -35.38
C PRO A 43 31.42 5.68 -35.73
N ASP A 44 30.72 5.86 -36.86
CA ASP A 44 30.12 4.88 -37.81
C ASP A 44 30.95 3.58 -38.07
N PRO A 45 30.41 2.46 -38.61
CA PRO A 45 29.60 2.43 -39.84
C PRO A 45 28.44 1.40 -39.95
N ALA A 46 27.44 1.80 -40.73
CA ALA A 46 26.63 1.01 -41.68
C ALA A 46 26.46 -0.52 -41.47
N GLY A 47 25.22 -0.94 -41.16
CA GLY A 47 24.76 -2.33 -41.25
C GLY A 47 23.26 -2.45 -40.90
N PRO A 48 22.52 -3.44 -41.42
CA PRO A 48 21.16 -3.27 -41.94
C PRO A 48 20.04 -3.14 -40.91
N GLN A 49 19.01 -2.37 -41.31
CA GLN A 49 17.69 -2.26 -40.68
C GLN A 49 17.11 -3.66 -40.36
N ILE A 50 17.02 -3.99 -39.07
CA ILE A 50 16.16 -5.07 -38.60
C ILE A 50 14.92 -4.40 -38.00
N GLU A 51 13.87 -4.40 -38.81
CA GLU A 51 12.53 -3.98 -38.44
C GLU A 51 12.02 -4.93 -37.33
N THR A 52 12.34 -4.58 -36.09
CA THR A 52 11.76 -5.25 -34.93
C THR A 52 10.34 -4.73 -34.78
N ALA A 53 9.39 -5.49 -35.33
CA ALA A 53 7.96 -5.32 -35.07
C ALA A 53 7.67 -5.56 -33.57
N VAL A 54 7.89 -4.54 -32.75
CA VAL A 54 7.44 -4.50 -31.37
C VAL A 54 5.92 -4.42 -31.42
N LYS A 55 5.24 -5.53 -31.12
CA LYS A 55 3.78 -5.54 -30.92
C LYS A 55 3.44 -4.37 -29.98
N PRO A 56 2.59 -3.43 -30.40
CA PRO A 56 2.25 -2.30 -29.54
C PRO A 56 1.69 -2.85 -28.24
N LEU A 57 2.23 -2.36 -27.13
CA LEU A 57 1.73 -2.75 -25.82
C LEU A 57 0.23 -2.47 -25.79
N PRO A 58 -0.59 -3.37 -25.22
CA PRO A 58 -2.06 -3.27 -25.30
C PRO A 58 -2.62 -1.97 -24.70
N PHE A 59 -1.81 -1.21 -23.97
CA PHE A 59 -2.17 0.09 -23.39
C PHE A 59 -1.83 1.30 -24.29
N LYS A 60 -1.29 1.10 -25.50
CA LYS A 60 -0.88 2.19 -26.39
C LYS A 60 -1.60 2.11 -27.73
N GLU A 61 -2.66 2.90 -27.86
CA GLU A 61 -3.36 3.11 -29.12
C GLU A 61 -2.43 3.76 -30.17
N PRO A 62 -2.35 3.24 -31.41
CA PRO A 62 -1.45 3.74 -32.46
C PRO A 62 -1.68 5.20 -32.85
N THR A 63 -2.88 5.73 -32.64
CA THR A 63 -3.27 7.12 -32.96
C THR A 63 -3.24 8.04 -31.76
N PHE A 64 -2.83 7.56 -30.58
CA PHE A 64 -2.86 8.35 -29.36
C PHE A 64 -1.76 9.41 -29.35
N VAL A 65 -2.12 10.62 -29.73
CA VAL A 65 -1.27 11.80 -29.61
C VAL A 65 -1.37 12.35 -28.19
N HIS A 66 -0.26 12.38 -27.46
CA HIS A 66 -0.21 12.95 -26.13
C HIS A 66 -0.35 14.48 -26.23
N SER A 67 -1.44 15.04 -25.73
CA SER A 67 -1.71 16.48 -25.72
C SER A 67 -0.74 17.29 -24.84
N GLY A 68 0.22 16.63 -24.19
CA GLY A 68 1.22 17.22 -23.28
C GLY A 68 2.67 17.27 -23.79
N ILE A 69 3.03 16.61 -24.89
CA ILE A 69 4.37 16.69 -25.48
C ILE A 69 4.24 16.92 -26.99
N GLY A 70 4.34 18.18 -27.39
CA GLY A 70 4.79 18.62 -28.71
C GLY A 70 4.19 17.91 -29.93
N GLY A 71 2.92 18.20 -30.23
CA GLY A 71 2.53 18.23 -31.63
C GLY A 71 3.30 19.38 -32.31
N VAL A 72 3.86 19.13 -33.50
CA VAL A 72 4.69 20.04 -34.31
C VAL A 72 4.07 21.41 -34.68
N ALA A 73 2.88 21.73 -34.15
CA ALA A 73 2.17 22.99 -34.40
C ALA A 73 1.48 23.61 -33.16
N ALA A 74 1.80 23.18 -31.94
CA ALA A 74 1.15 23.73 -30.74
C ALA A 74 2.17 24.47 -29.85
N GLY A 75 2.14 25.80 -29.93
CA GLY A 75 2.95 26.71 -29.13
C GLY A 75 2.96 26.37 -27.64
N LYS A 76 4.09 26.66 -27.01
CA LYS A 76 4.44 26.44 -25.60
C LYS A 76 3.44 27.14 -24.66
N LYS A 77 2.25 26.55 -24.46
CA LYS A 77 1.31 26.97 -23.41
C LYS A 77 1.56 26.13 -22.16
N ASN A 78 1.92 26.80 -21.07
CA ASN A 78 2.17 26.18 -19.79
C ASN A 78 0.94 25.36 -19.36
N ARG A 79 1.18 24.09 -19.01
CA ARG A 79 0.16 23.20 -18.43
C ARG A 79 -0.47 23.89 -17.23
N THR A 80 -1.72 24.32 -17.37
CA THR A 80 -2.48 24.94 -16.28
C THR A 80 -3.29 23.86 -15.58
N TRP A 81 -3.12 23.71 -14.27
CA TRP A 81 -3.91 22.79 -13.45
C TRP A 81 -5.34 23.30 -13.33
N LYS A 82 -6.33 22.50 -13.75
CA LYS A 82 -7.75 22.83 -13.59
C LYS A 82 -8.20 22.50 -12.17
N ASN A 83 -9.01 23.37 -11.58
CA ASN A 83 -9.63 23.10 -10.28
C ASN A 83 -10.75 22.06 -10.44
N LEU A 84 -11.09 21.34 -9.37
CA LEU A 84 -12.18 20.35 -9.35
C LEU A 84 -13.48 20.90 -9.96
N LYS A 85 -13.88 22.11 -9.58
CA LYS A 85 -15.10 22.74 -10.12
C LYS A 85 -15.07 22.90 -11.64
N GLN A 86 -13.90 23.25 -12.20
CA GLN A 86 -13.72 23.43 -13.64
C GLN A 86 -13.72 22.08 -14.38
N ILE A 87 -13.14 21.04 -13.78
CA ILE A 87 -13.17 19.68 -14.33
C ILE A 87 -14.61 19.18 -14.40
N LEU A 88 -15.35 19.29 -13.29
CA LEU A 88 -16.75 18.87 -13.22
C LEU A 88 -17.68 19.67 -14.15
N ALA A 89 -17.36 20.93 -14.43
CA ALA A 89 -18.11 21.74 -15.40
C ALA A 89 -17.77 21.34 -16.84
N ALA A 90 -16.49 21.15 -17.15
CA ALA A 90 -16.05 20.73 -18.48
C ALA A 90 -16.57 19.33 -18.84
N GLU A 91 -16.55 18.40 -17.89
CA GLU A 91 -17.09 17.05 -18.09
C GLU A 91 -18.58 17.07 -18.42
N ARG A 92 -19.40 17.91 -17.76
CA ARG A 92 -20.85 17.96 -18.04
C ARG A 92 -21.21 18.42 -19.47
N VAL A 93 -20.33 19.16 -20.13
CA VAL A 93 -20.56 19.74 -21.46
C VAL A 93 -20.09 18.80 -22.58
N LEU A 94 -19.25 17.82 -22.25
CA LEU A 94 -18.77 16.84 -23.22
C LEU A 94 -19.85 15.76 -23.46
N PRO A 95 -19.98 15.26 -24.71
CA PRO A 95 -20.94 14.21 -25.05
C PRO A 95 -20.44 12.83 -24.57
N TRP A 96 -20.35 12.64 -23.25
CA TRP A 96 -19.95 11.35 -22.65
C TRP A 96 -21.00 10.27 -22.89
N GLN A 97 -20.54 9.06 -23.16
CA GLN A 97 -21.33 7.85 -23.06
C GLN A 97 -21.43 7.42 -21.60
N LEU A 98 -22.47 6.66 -21.24
CA LEU A 98 -22.71 6.22 -19.85
C LEU A 98 -21.55 5.40 -19.27
N ASN A 99 -20.78 4.73 -20.13
CA ASN A 99 -19.67 3.86 -19.76
C ASN A 99 -18.32 4.59 -19.71
N ASP A 100 -18.29 5.89 -20.07
CA ASP A 100 -17.06 6.65 -20.06
C ASP A 100 -16.66 7.03 -18.62
N PRO A 101 -15.37 6.90 -18.27
CA PRO A 101 -14.91 7.25 -16.93
C PRO A 101 -14.94 8.77 -16.72
N SER A 102 -15.91 9.25 -15.92
CA SER A 102 -15.94 10.62 -15.39
C SER A 102 -15.19 10.70 -14.06
N TYR A 103 -14.64 11.87 -13.73
CA TYR A 103 -13.97 12.13 -12.46
C TYR A 103 -14.80 11.74 -11.23
N PHE A 104 -16.13 11.85 -11.30
CA PHE A 104 -17.03 11.46 -10.20
C PHE A 104 -17.10 9.95 -9.98
N ASN A 105 -16.90 9.15 -11.03
CA ASN A 105 -17.08 7.69 -10.99
C ASN A 105 -15.77 6.94 -10.76
N ILE A 106 -14.64 7.65 -10.69
CA ILE A 106 -13.33 7.06 -10.42
C ILE A 106 -13.16 6.97 -8.90
N ASP A 107 -13.40 5.78 -8.35
CA ASP A 107 -13.06 5.45 -6.97
C ASP A 107 -11.78 4.59 -6.92
N ALA A 108 -11.06 4.69 -5.81
CA ALA A 108 -9.91 3.82 -5.57
C ALA A 108 -10.39 2.37 -5.40
N PRO A 109 -9.64 1.38 -5.93
CA PRO A 109 -9.97 -0.01 -5.68
C PRO A 109 -9.82 -0.33 -4.19
N PRO A 110 -10.54 -1.34 -3.67
CA PRO A 110 -10.41 -1.76 -2.29
C PRO A 110 -8.97 -2.24 -2.00
N SER A 111 -8.50 -2.00 -0.78
CA SER A 111 -7.16 -2.42 -0.36
C SER A 111 -7.06 -3.95 -0.27
N PHE A 112 -6.07 -4.53 -0.95
CA PHE A 112 -5.71 -5.95 -0.80
C PHE A 112 -4.84 -6.24 0.44
N LYS A 113 -4.27 -5.21 1.07
CA LYS A 113 -3.45 -5.40 2.27
C LYS A 113 -4.39 -5.65 3.46
N PRO A 114 -4.19 -6.75 4.23
CA PRO A 114 -5.00 -7.00 5.41
C PRO A 114 -4.81 -5.87 6.43
N ALA A 115 -5.90 -5.43 7.04
CA ALA A 115 -5.86 -4.38 8.04
C ALA A 115 -5.16 -4.85 9.32
N LYS A 116 -4.28 -4.00 9.86
CA LYS A 116 -3.66 -4.22 11.18
C LYS A 116 -4.72 -4.06 12.28
N LYS A 117 -4.65 -4.92 13.29
CA LYS A 117 -5.58 -4.92 14.42
C LYS A 117 -4.90 -4.33 15.65
N TYR A 118 -5.63 -3.46 16.34
CA TYR A 118 -5.19 -2.79 17.56
C TYR A 118 -6.19 -3.06 18.68
N SER A 119 -5.73 -2.99 19.92
CA SER A 119 -6.55 -3.10 21.12
C SER A 119 -7.52 -1.93 21.17
N ASP A 120 -8.77 -2.19 21.50
CA ASP A 120 -9.79 -1.14 21.59
C ASP A 120 -9.62 -0.29 22.86
N ILE A 121 -8.77 -0.71 23.81
CA ILE A 121 -8.49 -0.01 25.07
C ILE A 121 -7.18 0.77 24.99
N SER A 122 -6.05 0.09 24.76
CA SER A 122 -4.72 0.73 24.78
C SER A 122 -4.24 1.24 23.43
N GLY A 123 -4.83 0.79 22.32
CA GLY A 123 -4.34 1.08 20.97
C GLY A 123 -3.05 0.34 20.59
N LEU A 124 -2.54 -0.56 21.43
CA LEU A 124 -1.41 -1.45 21.12
C LEU A 124 -1.80 -2.53 20.10
N PRO A 125 -0.85 -3.13 19.35
CA PRO A 125 -1.17 -4.23 18.44
C PRO A 125 -1.87 -5.38 19.19
N ALA A 126 -3.02 -5.81 18.67
CA ALA A 126 -3.84 -6.84 19.28
C ALA A 126 -3.87 -8.11 18.41
N ASN A 127 -3.38 -9.20 19.00
CA ASN A 127 -3.40 -10.52 18.37
C ASN A 127 -4.70 -11.27 18.64
N TYR A 128 -5.41 -10.91 19.71
CA TYR A 128 -6.57 -11.64 20.20
C TYR A 128 -7.84 -10.79 20.19
N THR A 129 -8.96 -11.50 20.14
CA THR A 129 -10.29 -10.91 20.19
C THR A 129 -11.16 -11.77 21.06
N ASP A 130 -11.93 -11.10 21.89
CA ASP A 130 -12.84 -11.70 22.81
C ASP A 130 -14.08 -12.27 22.10
N PRO A 131 -14.46 -13.53 22.31
CA PRO A 131 -15.63 -14.10 21.65
C PRO A 131 -16.96 -13.44 22.08
N GLN A 132 -17.06 -12.98 23.34
CA GLN A 132 -18.30 -12.49 23.92
C GLN A 132 -18.53 -11.00 23.63
N SER A 133 -17.56 -10.14 23.95
CA SER A 133 -17.67 -8.68 23.70
C SER A 133 -17.23 -8.28 22.29
N LYS A 134 -16.57 -9.17 21.54
CA LYS A 134 -15.87 -8.87 20.27
C LYS A 134 -14.76 -7.82 20.40
N LEU A 135 -14.39 -7.36 21.60
CA LEU A 135 -13.30 -6.40 21.77
C LEU A 135 -11.94 -7.07 21.54
N ARG A 136 -11.01 -6.29 20.98
CA ARG A 136 -9.61 -6.66 20.75
C ARG A 136 -8.79 -6.23 21.95
N PHE A 137 -7.87 -7.09 22.38
CA PHE A 137 -6.98 -6.83 23.50
C PHE A 137 -5.55 -7.29 23.18
N SER A 138 -4.59 -6.68 23.88
CA SER A 138 -3.17 -7.01 23.77
C SER A 138 -2.65 -7.76 25.01
N THR A 139 -3.10 -7.35 26.20
CA THR A 139 -2.64 -7.91 27.48
C THR A 139 -3.74 -8.67 28.22
N THR A 140 -3.36 -9.53 29.16
CA THR A 140 -4.31 -10.26 30.01
C THR A 140 -5.10 -9.34 30.95
N GLU A 141 -4.49 -8.23 31.38
CA GLU A 141 -5.15 -7.23 32.22
C GLU A 141 -6.36 -6.60 31.51
N GLU A 142 -6.18 -6.26 30.23
CA GLU A 142 -7.27 -5.76 29.38
C GLU A 142 -8.40 -6.79 29.25
N PHE A 143 -8.07 -8.09 29.11
CA PHE A 143 -9.07 -9.14 29.03
C PHE A 143 -9.96 -9.21 30.29
N ASN A 144 -9.36 -9.11 31.48
CA ASN A 144 -10.10 -9.07 32.73
C ASN A 144 -10.97 -7.81 32.83
N TYR A 145 -10.44 -6.66 32.43
CA TYR A 145 -11.18 -5.40 32.43
C TYR A 145 -12.39 -5.46 31.48
N ILE A 146 -12.21 -5.99 30.27
CA ILE A 146 -13.28 -6.14 29.27
C ILE A 146 -14.46 -6.97 29.80
N ARG A 147 -14.19 -7.98 30.62
CA ARG A 147 -15.24 -8.80 31.26
C ARG A 147 -16.06 -8.07 32.30
N MET A 148 -15.53 -6.99 32.87
CA MET A 148 -16.23 -6.16 33.84
C MET A 148 -16.97 -4.97 33.21
N LEU A 149 -16.73 -4.70 31.92
CA LEU A 149 -17.38 -3.58 31.22
C LEU A 149 -18.88 -3.85 30.97
N PRO A 150 -19.73 -2.82 31.14
CA PRO A 150 -21.13 -2.91 30.75
C PRO A 150 -21.28 -2.92 29.22
N THR A 151 -22.37 -3.53 28.73
CA THR A 151 -22.65 -3.73 27.30
C THR A 151 -22.70 -2.40 26.52
N ASP A 152 -23.15 -1.31 27.13
CA ASP A 152 -23.23 0.01 26.48
C ASP A 152 -21.84 0.54 26.13
N VAL A 153 -20.89 0.36 27.04
CA VAL A 153 -19.49 0.77 26.84
C VAL A 153 -18.83 -0.11 25.78
N VAL A 154 -19.07 -1.43 25.82
CA VAL A 154 -18.61 -2.36 24.78
C VAL A 154 -19.13 -1.94 23.40
N THR A 155 -20.42 -1.62 23.31
CA THR A 155 -21.05 -1.16 22.06
C THR A 155 -20.44 0.15 21.58
N GLY A 156 -20.15 1.08 22.49
CA GLY A 156 -19.44 2.32 22.19
C GLY A 156 -18.06 2.06 21.57
N TYR A 157 -17.25 1.18 22.17
CA TYR A 157 -15.93 0.81 21.63
C TYR A 157 -16.02 0.16 20.24
N LEU A 158 -17.01 -0.73 20.03
CA LEU A 158 -17.23 -1.36 18.74
C LEU A 158 -17.66 -0.36 17.66
N ALA A 159 -18.50 0.62 18.01
CA ALA A 159 -18.97 1.65 17.08
C ALA A 159 -17.82 2.51 16.54
N LEU A 160 -16.81 2.82 17.37
CA LEU A 160 -15.65 3.63 16.95
C LEU A 160 -14.89 3.01 15.77
N ARG A 161 -14.74 1.69 15.77
CA ARG A 161 -14.10 0.94 14.68
C ARG A 161 -15.08 0.48 13.60
N LYS A 162 -16.32 1.00 13.62
CA LYS A 162 -17.41 0.64 12.70
C LYS A 162 -17.73 -0.87 12.71
N ALA A 163 -17.61 -1.50 13.88
CA ALA A 163 -18.04 -2.87 14.09
C ALA A 163 -19.39 -2.86 14.80
N THR A 164 -20.37 -3.61 14.29
CA THR A 164 -21.66 -3.78 14.95
C THR A 164 -21.69 -5.15 15.62
N SER A 165 -21.89 -5.20 16.94
CA SER A 165 -22.29 -6.41 17.64
C SER A 165 -23.76 -6.66 17.38
N ILE A 166 -24.08 -7.23 16.22
CA ILE A 166 -25.40 -7.81 15.99
C ILE A 166 -25.34 -9.21 16.63
N VAL A 167 -25.66 -9.27 17.92
CA VAL A 167 -26.08 -10.53 18.56
C VAL A 167 -27.56 -10.32 18.91
N PRO A 168 -28.49 -11.08 18.31
CA PRO A 168 -29.91 -11.02 18.65
C PRO A 168 -30.18 -11.45 20.09
#